data_AF-A0A3M6X0F6-F1
#
_entry.id   AF-A0A3M6X0F6-F1
#
_cell.length_a   1.000
_cell.length_b   1.000
_cell.length_c   1.000
_cell.angle_alpha   90.00
_cell.angle_beta   90.00
_cell.angle_gamma   90.00
#
_symmetry.space_group_name_H-M   'P 1'
#
loop_
_entity.id
_entity.type
_entity.pdbx_description
1 polymer ?
#
loop_
_entity_poly.entity_id
_entity_poly.type
_entity_poly.pdbx_seq_one_letter_code
_entity_poly.pdbx_strand_id
1 'polypeptide(L)'
;MAPDHRSSLAKWEIRDSQLEHNNWKFPGHIKTRPLRDLEDDDFLVHHKASEQVLSGVAVIIDRSYDDSTVRFKLLVANAVNANLENTGKLPLKPDVHEIVKQQRWISEEYEHLWRRDGGGSAALTSHGVLTFMLQTPRDGKSFCSLSLVNRERTHCGGLFIADDRYGYDLNTLLASQPYQNRHPKVPRDLAILPFSILVHHVEETLEHAQKLSREVTSTEKRITDGDIKLEDNGDYKLLNRLNLEHIRLQKRSDFELELAENLTKYIDEYHRIWAALWEGGTSYIEDMKERIEQQMRYSRQVQRDLPNTS
;
A
#
# COMPACT_ATOMS: atom_id res chain seq x y z
N MET A 1 -15.31 22.78 -18.40
CA MET A 1 -14.79 21.41 -18.65
C MET A 1 -13.87 21.07 -17.50
N ALA A 2 -14.26 20.11 -16.66
CA ALA A 2 -13.36 19.60 -15.62
C ALA A 2 -12.21 18.83 -16.31
N PRO A 3 -10.96 18.91 -15.82
CA PRO A 3 -9.89 18.11 -16.38
C PRO A 3 -10.23 16.63 -16.18
N ASP A 4 -10.15 15.89 -17.28
CA ASP A 4 -10.28 14.43 -17.33
C ASP A 4 -9.11 13.86 -16.51
N HIS A 5 -9.27 13.72 -15.18
CA HIS A 5 -8.28 13.13 -14.29
C HIS A 5 -8.22 11.62 -14.55
N ARG A 6 -7.66 11.25 -15.70
CA ARG A 6 -7.32 9.87 -16.03
C ARG A 6 -6.25 9.41 -15.06
N SER A 7 -6.54 8.38 -14.27
CA SER A 7 -5.52 7.67 -13.51
C SER A 7 -4.46 7.17 -14.49
N SER A 8 -3.23 7.66 -14.37
CA SER A 8 -2.11 7.17 -15.18
C SER A 8 -1.75 5.79 -14.66
N LEU A 9 -2.12 4.76 -15.41
CA LEU A 9 -1.76 3.38 -15.11
C LEU A 9 -0.37 3.08 -15.65
N ALA A 10 0.49 2.56 -14.77
CA ALA A 10 1.85 2.19 -15.10
C ALA A 10 2.19 0.82 -14.52
N LYS A 11 3.10 0.12 -15.19
CA LYS A 11 3.59 -1.20 -14.82
C LYS A 11 4.97 -1.08 -14.19
N TRP A 12 5.19 -1.80 -13.10
CA TRP A 12 6.51 -1.99 -12.48
C TRP A 12 6.86 -3.47 -12.41
N GLU A 13 8.08 -3.81 -12.80
CA GLU A 13 8.59 -5.19 -12.77
C GLU A 13 10.06 -5.25 -12.36
N ILE A 14 10.41 -6.35 -11.69
CA ILE A 14 11.79 -6.73 -11.43
C ILE A 14 12.00 -8.18 -11.86
N ARG A 15 13.09 -8.41 -12.58
CA ARG A 15 13.54 -9.72 -13.08
C ARG A 15 14.75 -10.24 -12.32
N ASP A 16 14.98 -11.54 -12.37
CA ASP A 16 16.17 -12.21 -11.79
C ASP A 16 17.49 -11.57 -12.22
N SER A 17 17.63 -11.24 -13.51
CA SER A 17 18.83 -10.59 -14.05
C SER A 17 19.13 -9.23 -13.40
N GLN A 18 18.12 -8.60 -12.79
CA GLN A 18 18.27 -7.33 -12.09
C GLN A 18 18.58 -7.53 -10.62
N LEU A 19 18.36 -8.73 -10.07
CA LEU A 19 18.65 -9.10 -8.68
C LEU A 19 20.06 -9.70 -8.60
N GLU A 20 21.07 -8.83 -8.47
CA GLU A 20 22.46 -9.25 -8.29
C GLU A 20 22.68 -10.01 -6.97
N HIS A 21 23.62 -10.96 -6.96
CA HIS A 21 23.90 -11.79 -5.78
C HIS A 21 24.75 -11.03 -4.73
N ASN A 22 24.13 -10.80 -3.58
CA ASN A 22 24.61 -10.15 -2.34
C ASN A 22 24.43 -8.62 -2.27
N ASN A 23 23.74 -8.18 -1.20
CA ASN A 23 23.49 -6.77 -0.83
C ASN A 23 22.73 -5.95 -1.88
N TRP A 24 21.87 -6.60 -2.65
CA TRP A 24 21.03 -5.93 -3.61
C TRP A 24 20.15 -4.86 -2.97
N LYS A 25 20.07 -3.71 -3.63
CA LYS A 25 19.19 -2.60 -3.30
C LYS A 25 18.29 -2.31 -4.48
N PHE A 26 17.07 -1.86 -4.19
CA PHE A 26 16.23 -1.28 -5.22
C PHE A 26 16.97 -0.11 -5.90
N PRO A 27 16.79 0.09 -7.22
CA PRO A 27 17.39 1.21 -7.91
C PRO A 27 17.09 2.54 -7.20
N GLY A 28 18.04 3.47 -7.22
CA GLY A 28 17.83 4.82 -6.68
C GLY A 28 16.71 5.60 -7.39
N HIS A 29 16.29 5.11 -8.56
CA HIS A 29 15.08 5.57 -9.24
C HIS A 29 14.30 4.36 -9.79
N ILE A 30 13.09 4.18 -9.27
CA ILE A 30 12.11 3.18 -9.68
C ILE A 30 11.46 3.62 -10.99
N LYS A 31 11.77 2.89 -12.07
CA LYS A 31 11.15 3.10 -13.38
C LYS A 31 9.84 2.34 -13.45
N THR A 32 8.74 3.07 -13.65
CA THR A 32 7.46 2.51 -14.10
C THR A 32 7.31 2.73 -15.60
N ARG A 33 6.52 1.91 -16.28
CA ARG A 33 6.25 2.03 -17.71
C ARG A 33 4.75 2.22 -17.93
N PRO A 34 4.29 3.24 -18.65
CA PRO A 34 2.87 3.37 -18.99
C PRO A 34 2.36 2.08 -19.63
N LEU A 35 1.12 1.71 -19.33
CA LEU A 35 0.48 0.64 -20.09
C LEU A 35 0.32 1.10 -21.54
N ARG A 36 0.66 0.23 -22.51
CA ARG A 36 0.44 0.50 -23.93
C ARG A 36 -1.01 0.16 -24.29
N ASP A 37 -1.67 1.07 -25.01
CA ASP A 37 -2.92 0.79 -25.70
C ASP A 37 -2.60 -0.13 -26.89
N LEU A 38 -3.41 -1.17 -27.13
CA LEU A 38 -3.28 -2.02 -28.32
C LEU A 38 -3.69 -1.24 -29.57
N GLU A 39 -2.84 -1.27 -30.59
CA GLU A 39 -3.22 -0.89 -31.96
C GLU A 39 -3.84 -2.12 -32.66
N ASP A 40 -4.68 -1.88 -33.68
CA ASP A 40 -5.42 -2.95 -34.38
C ASP A 40 -4.51 -4.05 -34.96
N ASP A 41 -3.26 -3.72 -35.28
CA ASP A 41 -2.26 -4.65 -35.84
C ASP A 41 -1.70 -5.64 -34.79
N ASP A 42 -1.71 -5.29 -33.50
CA ASP A 42 -1.23 -6.17 -32.43
C ASP A 42 -2.19 -7.35 -32.19
N PHE A 43 -3.48 -7.20 -32.55
CA PHE A 43 -4.46 -8.27 -32.48
C PHE A 43 -4.17 -9.39 -33.48
N LEU A 44 -3.64 -9.06 -34.66
CA LEU A 44 -3.37 -10.04 -35.73
C LEU A 44 -2.20 -10.99 -35.37
N VAL A 45 -1.29 -10.58 -34.47
CA VAL A 45 -0.15 -11.40 -34.03
C VAL A 45 -0.54 -12.36 -32.89
N HIS A 46 -1.55 -12.01 -32.08
CA HIS A 46 -1.96 -12.79 -30.91
C HIS A 46 -3.19 -13.69 -31.13
N HIS A 47 -3.83 -13.66 -32.30
CA HIS A 47 -5.00 -14.46 -32.68
C HIS A 47 -4.70 -15.96 -32.95
N LYS A 48 -4.02 -16.65 -32.01
CA LYS A 48 -4.07 -18.12 -31.91
C LYS A 48 -4.77 -18.64 -30.66
N ALA A 49 -5.40 -17.79 -29.85
CA ALA A 49 -6.28 -18.24 -28.77
C ALA A 49 -7.54 -17.37 -28.64
N SER A 50 -8.67 -17.99 -28.99
CA SER A 50 -10.06 -17.71 -28.60
C SER A 50 -10.72 -16.39 -29.02
N GLU A 51 -11.76 -16.57 -29.86
CA GLU A 51 -12.81 -15.62 -30.21
C GLU A 51 -13.62 -15.14 -29.00
N GLN A 52 -13.68 -13.82 -28.81
CA GLN A 52 -14.89 -12.99 -28.68
C GLN A 52 -14.42 -11.56 -28.39
N VAL A 53 -14.24 -10.78 -29.46
CA VAL A 53 -13.87 -9.36 -29.36
C VAL A 53 -15.16 -8.53 -29.38
N LEU A 54 -15.50 -7.93 -28.24
CA LEU A 54 -16.46 -6.84 -28.16
C LEU A 54 -15.76 -5.58 -27.63
N SER A 55 -15.73 -4.57 -28.51
CA SER A 55 -15.47 -3.15 -28.30
C SER A 55 -14.26 -2.70 -27.48
N GLY A 56 -13.27 -2.16 -28.20
CA GLY A 56 -12.68 -0.84 -27.91
C GLY A 56 -11.61 -0.75 -26.83
N VAL A 57 -10.35 -0.71 -27.27
CA VAL A 57 -9.11 -0.49 -26.50
C VAL A 57 -8.83 -1.58 -25.47
N ALA A 58 -8.06 -2.59 -25.89
CA ALA A 58 -7.49 -3.56 -24.97
C ALA A 58 -6.11 -3.04 -24.51
N VAL A 59 -5.86 -3.10 -23.20
CA VAL A 59 -4.60 -2.67 -22.60
C VAL A 59 -3.75 -3.89 -22.25
N ILE A 60 -2.52 -4.01 -22.78
CA ILE A 60 -1.68 -5.18 -22.49
C ILE A 60 -1.06 -5.05 -21.09
N ILE A 61 -1.50 -5.89 -20.15
CA ILE A 61 -0.61 -6.35 -19.08
C ILE A 61 0.24 -7.46 -19.69
N ASP A 62 1.47 -7.12 -20.11
CA ASP A 62 2.36 -7.99 -20.88
C ASP A 62 2.30 -9.45 -20.39
N ARG A 63 1.78 -10.33 -21.26
CA ARG A 63 1.75 -11.79 -21.10
C ARG A 63 2.87 -12.45 -21.92
N SER A 64 3.74 -11.67 -22.55
CA SER A 64 4.77 -12.14 -23.46
C SER A 64 6.16 -11.95 -22.86
N TYR A 65 7.03 -12.92 -23.12
CA TYR A 65 8.31 -13.24 -22.47
C TYR A 65 8.19 -14.08 -21.21
N ASP A 66 8.99 -15.15 -21.20
CA ASP A 66 9.23 -16.11 -20.12
C ASP A 66 9.14 -15.45 -18.72
N ASP A 67 7.93 -15.50 -18.15
CA ASP A 67 7.58 -14.99 -16.82
C ASP A 67 8.35 -15.74 -15.71
N SER A 68 9.07 -16.82 -16.05
CA SER A 68 9.92 -17.56 -15.12
C SER A 68 11.01 -16.71 -14.47
N THR A 69 11.40 -15.61 -15.15
CA THR A 69 12.43 -14.67 -14.70
C THR A 69 11.88 -13.47 -13.94
N VAL A 70 10.58 -13.18 -14.02
CA VAL A 70 9.96 -12.06 -13.29
C VAL A 70 9.77 -12.48 -11.84
N ARG A 71 10.15 -11.62 -10.90
CA ARG A 71 9.99 -11.86 -9.45
C ARG A 71 8.98 -10.95 -8.80
N PHE A 72 8.90 -9.71 -9.27
CA PHE A 72 7.89 -8.74 -8.84
C PHE A 72 7.16 -8.15 -10.03
N LYS A 73 5.83 -8.03 -9.93
CA LYS A 73 4.97 -7.42 -10.95
C LYS A 73 3.86 -6.62 -10.28
N LEU A 74 3.92 -5.29 -10.35
CA LEU A 74 2.87 -4.43 -9.83
C LEU A 74 2.24 -3.62 -10.95
N LEU A 75 0.91 -3.58 -10.96
CA LEU A 75 0.19 -2.47 -11.59
C LEU A 75 0.15 -1.32 -10.61
N VAL A 76 0.59 -0.16 -11.05
CA VAL A 76 0.67 1.07 -10.29
C VAL A 76 -0.36 2.05 -10.86
N ALA A 77 -1.23 2.54 -10.01
CA ALA A 77 -2.23 3.53 -10.38
C ALA A 77 -2.15 4.73 -9.44
N ASN A 78 -2.46 5.90 -9.99
CA ASN A 78 -2.73 7.07 -9.17
C ASN A 78 -4.25 7.16 -8.89
N ALA A 79 -4.61 7.46 -7.65
CA ALA A 79 -5.99 7.68 -7.22
C ALA A 79 -6.19 9.06 -6.61
N VAL A 80 -5.81 10.11 -7.35
CA VAL A 80 -6.11 11.50 -7.01
C VAL A 80 -7.59 11.62 -6.63
N ASN A 81 -7.84 12.16 -5.43
CA ASN A 81 -9.16 12.35 -4.83
C ASN A 81 -9.85 11.11 -4.23
N ALA A 82 -9.34 9.88 -4.40
CA ALA A 82 -9.97 8.73 -3.72
C ALA A 82 -9.94 8.89 -2.19
N ASN A 83 -8.94 9.57 -1.65
CA ASN A 83 -8.86 9.93 -0.25
C ASN A 83 -9.98 10.90 0.22
N LEU A 84 -10.56 11.67 -0.70
CA LEU A 84 -11.51 12.75 -0.42
C LEU A 84 -12.93 12.44 -0.89
N GLU A 85 -13.09 11.52 -1.85
CA GLU A 85 -14.36 11.18 -2.48
C GLU A 85 -14.57 9.66 -2.43
N ASN A 86 -15.73 9.23 -1.90
CA ASN A 86 -16.12 7.83 -1.91
C ASN A 86 -16.47 7.40 -3.34
N THR A 87 -15.50 6.78 -3.99
CA THR A 87 -15.69 6.15 -5.29
C THR A 87 -15.98 4.67 -5.04
N GLY A 88 -17.24 4.27 -5.15
CA GLY A 88 -17.65 2.87 -5.00
C GLY A 88 -17.01 1.90 -6.02
N LYS A 89 -16.20 2.43 -6.95
CA LYS A 89 -15.45 1.73 -7.98
C LYS A 89 -13.96 2.07 -7.86
N LEU A 90 -13.11 1.10 -8.20
CA LEU A 90 -11.68 1.33 -8.33
C LEU A 90 -11.38 2.35 -9.46
N PRO A 91 -10.30 3.14 -9.35
CA PRO A 91 -9.89 4.13 -10.34
C PRO A 91 -9.17 3.44 -11.52
N LEU A 92 -9.78 2.39 -12.05
CA LEU A 92 -9.30 1.59 -13.17
C LEU A 92 -10.29 1.71 -14.32
N LYS A 93 -9.79 1.67 -15.56
CA LYS A 93 -10.65 1.47 -16.72
C LYS A 93 -11.35 0.10 -16.61
N PRO A 94 -12.59 -0.08 -17.10
CA PRO A 94 -13.35 -1.33 -16.95
C PRO A 94 -12.62 -2.57 -17.50
N ASP A 95 -11.99 -2.45 -18.66
CA ASP A 95 -11.17 -3.49 -19.29
C ASP A 95 -9.98 -3.89 -18.41
N VAL A 96 -9.27 -2.92 -17.84
CA VAL A 96 -8.16 -3.16 -16.91
C VAL A 96 -8.66 -3.83 -15.63
N HIS A 97 -9.80 -3.38 -15.11
CA HIS A 97 -10.41 -3.98 -13.91
C HIS A 97 -10.73 -5.46 -14.12
N GLU A 98 -11.31 -5.82 -15.27
CA GLU A 98 -11.57 -7.21 -15.64
C GLU A 98 -10.27 -8.03 -15.74
N ILE A 99 -9.22 -7.48 -16.36
CA ILE A 99 -7.93 -8.17 -16.48
C ILE A 99 -7.32 -8.42 -15.10
N VAL A 100 -7.29 -7.42 -14.21
CA VAL A 100 -6.73 -7.57 -12.84
C VAL A 100 -7.52 -8.61 -12.03
N LYS A 101 -8.85 -8.69 -12.22
CA LYS A 101 -9.68 -9.77 -11.65
C LYS A 101 -9.37 -11.14 -12.23
N GLN A 102 -9.27 -11.27 -13.55
CA GLN A 102 -8.91 -12.52 -14.21
C GLN A 102 -7.52 -13.00 -13.79
N GLN A 103 -6.58 -12.06 -13.63
CA GLN A 103 -5.26 -12.29 -13.08
C GLN A 103 -5.27 -12.53 -11.57
N ARG A 104 -6.42 -12.53 -10.89
CA ARG A 104 -6.60 -12.68 -9.43
C ARG A 104 -5.59 -11.86 -8.62
N TRP A 105 -5.32 -10.63 -9.04
CA TRP A 105 -4.51 -9.65 -8.30
C TRP A 105 -5.35 -8.84 -7.33
N ILE A 106 -6.67 -8.84 -7.51
CA ILE A 106 -7.64 -8.33 -6.56
C ILE A 106 -8.69 -9.41 -6.28
N SER A 107 -9.13 -9.49 -5.04
CA SER A 107 -10.21 -10.38 -4.59
C SER A 107 -11.48 -9.61 -4.25
N GLU A 108 -12.56 -10.30 -3.93
CA GLU A 108 -13.79 -9.65 -3.45
C GLU A 108 -13.54 -8.89 -2.15
N GLU A 109 -12.73 -9.45 -1.25
CA GLU A 109 -12.33 -8.82 0.01
C GLU A 109 -11.57 -7.51 -0.23
N TYR A 110 -10.72 -7.45 -1.26
CA TYR A 110 -10.05 -6.21 -1.65
C TYR A 110 -11.05 -5.15 -2.13
N GLU A 111 -12.07 -5.53 -2.91
CA GLU A 111 -13.13 -4.59 -3.33
C GLU A 111 -14.01 -4.14 -2.16
N HIS A 112 -14.26 -5.01 -1.19
CA HIS A 112 -14.94 -4.65 0.04
C HIS A 112 -14.11 -3.66 0.87
N LEU A 113 -12.80 -3.90 0.99
CA LEU A 113 -11.87 -3.00 1.64
C LEU A 113 -11.84 -1.63 0.93
N TRP A 114 -11.85 -1.61 -0.40
CA TRP A 114 -11.88 -0.36 -1.18
C TRP A 114 -13.04 0.56 -0.78
N ARG A 115 -14.23 0.00 -0.56
CA ARG A 115 -15.44 0.75 -0.20
C ARG A 115 -15.47 1.24 1.26
N ARG A 116 -14.50 0.84 2.10
CA ARG A 116 -14.45 1.18 3.52
C ARG A 116 -13.58 2.42 3.77
N ASP A 117 -14.18 3.45 4.36
CA ASP A 117 -13.46 4.70 4.68
C ASP A 117 -12.45 4.55 5.82
N GLY A 118 -12.70 3.63 6.76
CA GLY A 118 -11.83 3.39 7.91
C GLY A 118 -10.51 2.69 7.61
N GLY A 119 -10.26 2.31 6.35
CA GLY A 119 -9.10 1.49 6.00
C GLY A 119 -9.16 0.08 6.59
N GLY A 120 -8.02 -0.60 6.57
CA GLY A 120 -7.83 -1.94 7.10
C GLY A 120 -6.76 -2.72 6.37
N SER A 121 -6.39 -3.88 6.89
CA SER A 121 -5.46 -4.80 6.25
C SER A 121 -5.84 -6.26 6.48
N ALA A 122 -5.31 -7.16 5.67
CA ALA A 122 -5.51 -8.60 5.85
C ALA A 122 -4.37 -9.39 5.21
N ALA A 123 -4.02 -10.51 5.86
CA ALA A 123 -3.21 -11.57 5.29
C ALA A 123 -4.10 -12.82 5.14
N LEU A 124 -4.22 -13.32 3.92
CA LEU A 124 -5.05 -14.48 3.58
C LEU A 124 -4.22 -15.57 2.93
N THR A 125 -4.43 -16.81 3.36
CA THR A 125 -3.83 -17.99 2.72
C THR A 125 -4.95 -18.88 2.19
N SER A 126 -4.97 -19.13 0.88
CA SER A 126 -5.94 -20.04 0.26
C SER A 126 -5.30 -20.85 -0.85
N HIS A 127 -5.43 -22.18 -0.80
CA HIS A 127 -4.91 -23.11 -1.81
C HIS A 127 -3.42 -22.87 -2.18
N GLY A 128 -2.56 -22.60 -1.19
CA GLY A 128 -1.13 -22.33 -1.40
C GLY A 128 -0.82 -20.92 -1.96
N VAL A 129 -1.83 -20.07 -2.13
CA VAL A 129 -1.66 -18.67 -2.51
C VAL A 129 -1.71 -17.80 -1.26
N LEU A 130 -0.66 -17.02 -1.05
CA LEU A 130 -0.57 -16.05 0.03
C LEU A 130 -0.92 -14.66 -0.51
N THR A 131 -1.93 -14.03 0.05
CA THR A 131 -2.39 -12.70 -0.34
C THR A 131 -2.24 -11.74 0.82
N PHE A 132 -1.71 -10.56 0.55
CA PHE A 132 -1.70 -9.44 1.48
C PHE A 132 -2.46 -8.27 0.89
N MET A 133 -3.31 -7.63 1.66
CA MET A 133 -3.99 -6.41 1.24
C MET A 133 -4.01 -5.38 2.35
N LEU A 134 -3.97 -4.12 1.95
CA LEU A 134 -4.20 -2.99 2.85
C LEU A 134 -4.89 -1.85 2.12
N GLN A 135 -5.53 -1.01 2.91
CA GLN A 135 -5.98 0.31 2.53
C GLN A 135 -5.86 1.22 3.73
N THR A 136 -5.24 2.38 3.55
CA THR A 136 -5.17 3.42 4.57
C THR A 136 -6.53 4.11 4.75
N PRO A 137 -6.82 4.69 5.93
CA PRO A 137 -8.03 5.48 6.12
C PRO A 137 -8.19 6.62 5.10
N ARG A 138 -9.44 6.91 4.69
CA ARG A 138 -9.80 8.07 3.84
C ARG A 138 -10.11 9.27 4.73
N ASP A 139 -9.08 9.95 5.18
CA ASP A 139 -9.17 11.04 6.17
C ASP A 139 -8.53 12.37 5.72
N GLY A 140 -8.12 12.44 4.45
CA GLY A 140 -7.48 13.64 3.88
C GLY A 140 -5.96 13.72 4.11
N LYS A 141 -5.33 12.62 4.55
CA LYS A 141 -3.85 12.49 4.69
C LYS A 141 -3.30 11.47 3.68
N SER A 142 -2.05 11.04 3.79
CA SER A 142 -1.47 10.08 2.84
C SER A 142 -2.33 8.83 2.66
N PHE A 143 -2.65 8.50 1.39
CA PHE A 143 -3.54 7.40 1.02
C PHE A 143 -2.87 6.40 0.08
N CYS A 144 -3.00 5.10 0.40
CA CYS A 144 -2.80 4.04 -0.57
C CYS A 144 -3.77 2.86 -0.35
N SER A 145 -3.88 2.06 -1.41
CA SER A 145 -4.40 0.71 -1.36
C SER A 145 -3.44 -0.24 -2.08
N LEU A 146 -3.21 -1.40 -1.49
CA LEU A 146 -2.28 -2.39 -2.00
C LEU A 146 -2.92 -3.77 -1.94
N SER A 147 -2.71 -4.55 -2.99
CA SER A 147 -2.91 -5.99 -3.00
C SER A 147 -1.66 -6.66 -3.55
N LEU A 148 -1.12 -7.62 -2.80
CA LEU A 148 0.02 -8.46 -3.16
C LEU A 148 -0.43 -9.91 -3.13
N VAL A 149 -0.08 -10.65 -4.17
CA VAL A 149 -0.43 -12.06 -4.33
C VAL A 149 0.86 -12.81 -4.63
N ASN A 150 1.29 -13.62 -3.68
CA ASN A 150 2.42 -14.52 -3.81
C ASN A 150 1.93 -15.91 -4.19
N ARG A 151 2.26 -16.33 -5.41
CA ARG A 151 1.92 -17.65 -5.94
C ARG A 151 3.14 -18.53 -5.90
N GLU A 152 2.93 -19.80 -5.58
CA GLU A 152 3.99 -20.80 -5.65
C GLU A 152 4.70 -20.74 -7.01
N ARG A 153 6.02 -20.44 -6.97
CA ARG A 153 7.01 -20.62 -8.05
C ARG A 153 7.01 -19.63 -9.23
N THR A 154 6.17 -18.61 -9.26
CA THR A 154 6.14 -17.66 -10.40
C THR A 154 6.70 -16.30 -10.02
N HIS A 155 5.89 -15.46 -9.40
CA HIS A 155 6.26 -14.11 -8.98
C HIS A 155 5.29 -13.63 -7.89
N CYS A 156 5.69 -12.57 -7.17
CA CYS A 156 4.76 -11.78 -6.38
C CYS A 156 4.14 -10.70 -7.29
N GLY A 157 2.83 -10.83 -7.53
CA GLY A 157 2.04 -9.96 -8.39
C GLY A 157 1.12 -9.06 -7.58
N GLY A 158 0.62 -7.95 -8.14
CA GLY A 158 -0.29 -7.11 -7.37
C GLY A 158 -0.73 -5.81 -8.01
N LEU A 159 -1.52 -5.07 -7.24
CA LEU A 159 -2.03 -3.73 -7.55
C LEU A 159 -1.62 -2.78 -6.42
N PHE A 160 -0.97 -1.68 -6.77
CA PHE A 160 -0.65 -0.60 -5.86
C PHE A 160 -1.27 0.69 -6.36
N ILE A 161 -2.11 1.29 -5.53
CA ILE A 161 -2.81 2.53 -5.81
C ILE A 161 -2.41 3.54 -4.74
N ALA A 162 -1.94 4.72 -5.12
CA ALA A 162 -1.60 5.78 -4.18
C ALA A 162 -2.01 7.16 -4.68
N ASP A 163 -2.06 8.15 -3.78
CA ASP A 163 -2.25 9.56 -4.14
C ASP A 163 -0.89 10.24 -4.35
N ASP A 164 -0.65 10.75 -5.56
CA ASP A 164 0.58 11.48 -5.91
C ASP A 164 0.79 12.74 -5.05
N ARG A 165 -0.28 13.29 -4.43
CA ARG A 165 -0.22 14.55 -3.66
C ARG A 165 0.67 14.49 -2.41
N TYR A 166 0.94 13.29 -1.89
CA TYR A 166 1.66 13.14 -0.63
C TYR A 166 3.08 12.59 -0.80
N GLY A 167 3.61 12.58 -2.04
CA GLY A 167 4.94 12.02 -2.30
C GLY A 167 5.01 10.52 -1.98
N TYR A 168 3.86 9.85 -2.02
CA TYR A 168 3.67 8.50 -1.54
C TYR A 168 3.60 7.53 -2.73
N ASP A 169 4.71 7.39 -3.43
CA ASP A 169 4.86 6.54 -4.61
C ASP A 169 5.87 5.40 -4.37
N LEU A 170 6.05 4.52 -5.38
CA LEU A 170 7.04 3.46 -5.27
C LEU A 170 8.48 3.98 -5.14
N ASN A 171 8.81 5.17 -5.67
CA ASN A 171 10.14 5.73 -5.52
C ASN A 171 10.41 6.06 -4.06
N THR A 172 9.52 6.80 -3.41
CA THR A 172 9.65 7.16 -1.99
C THR A 172 9.71 5.92 -1.09
N LEU A 173 8.89 4.90 -1.39
CA LEU A 173 8.77 3.72 -0.53
C LEU A 173 9.91 2.70 -0.70
N LEU A 174 10.46 2.56 -1.91
CA LEU A 174 11.40 1.48 -2.22
C LEU A 174 12.77 1.95 -2.70
N ALA A 175 12.95 3.16 -3.22
CA ALA A 175 14.22 3.54 -3.84
C ALA A 175 15.40 3.40 -2.86
N SER A 176 16.49 2.78 -3.34
CA SER A 176 17.70 2.50 -2.56
C SER A 176 17.53 1.60 -1.32
N GLN A 177 16.33 1.08 -1.07
CA GLN A 177 16.08 0.18 0.06
C GLN A 177 16.80 -1.16 -0.16
N PRO A 178 17.42 -1.74 0.88
CA PRO A 178 18.00 -3.07 0.78
C PRO A 178 16.91 -4.15 0.71
N TYR A 179 17.08 -5.12 -0.18
CA TYR A 179 16.24 -6.31 -0.20
C TYR A 179 16.89 -7.43 0.60
N GLN A 180 16.18 -7.93 1.61
CA GLN A 180 16.76 -8.80 2.64
C GLN A 180 16.41 -10.28 2.49
N ASN A 181 15.36 -10.63 1.74
CA ASN A 181 15.07 -12.03 1.44
C ASN A 181 16.09 -12.53 0.41
N ARG A 182 17.09 -13.27 0.91
CA ARG A 182 18.23 -13.76 0.13
C ARG A 182 18.13 -15.24 -0.22
N HIS A 183 17.17 -15.96 0.34
CA HIS A 183 17.12 -17.42 0.23
C HIS A 183 16.89 -17.85 -1.23
N PRO A 184 17.78 -18.64 -1.86
CA PRO A 184 17.72 -18.89 -3.31
C PRO A 184 16.57 -19.82 -3.72
N LYS A 185 16.13 -20.70 -2.81
CA LYS A 185 15.08 -21.70 -3.09
C LYS A 185 13.67 -21.23 -2.77
N VAL A 186 13.51 -20.15 -1.99
CA VAL A 186 12.21 -19.69 -1.52
C VAL A 186 11.69 -18.60 -2.47
N PRO A 187 10.41 -18.62 -2.87
CA PRO A 187 9.82 -17.55 -3.67
C PRO A 187 10.04 -16.18 -3.05
N ARG A 188 10.43 -15.19 -3.86
CA ARG A 188 10.62 -13.82 -3.38
C ARG A 188 9.27 -13.24 -2.94
N ASP A 189 9.23 -12.69 -1.74
CA ASP A 189 8.12 -11.85 -1.28
C ASP A 189 8.45 -10.36 -1.47
N LEU A 190 7.41 -9.52 -1.44
CA LEU A 190 7.54 -8.07 -1.49
C LEU A 190 7.10 -7.42 -0.17
N ALA A 191 7.31 -8.07 1.00
CA ALA A 191 6.89 -7.55 2.30
C ALA A 191 7.58 -6.22 2.67
N ILE A 192 8.72 -5.92 2.05
CA ILE A 192 9.37 -4.61 2.19
C ILE A 192 8.46 -3.44 1.79
N LEU A 193 7.56 -3.62 0.81
CA LEU A 193 6.62 -2.57 0.41
C LEU A 193 5.59 -2.26 1.51
N PRO A 194 4.76 -3.21 1.99
CA PRO A 194 3.85 -2.95 3.11
C PRO A 194 4.59 -2.58 4.40
N PHE A 195 5.83 -3.03 4.61
CA PHE A 195 6.66 -2.56 5.71
C PHE A 195 7.04 -1.08 5.56
N SER A 196 7.52 -0.63 4.39
CA SER A 196 7.82 0.79 4.13
C SER A 196 6.58 1.67 4.29
N ILE A 197 5.41 1.16 3.86
CA ILE A 197 4.11 1.79 4.07
C ILE A 197 3.83 1.98 5.57
N LEU A 198 4.02 0.93 6.37
CA LEU A 198 3.85 1.00 7.83
C LEU A 198 4.79 2.04 8.45
N VAL A 199 6.08 2.01 8.14
CA VAL A 199 7.07 2.97 8.67
C VAL A 199 6.66 4.41 8.36
N HIS A 200 6.31 4.68 7.10
CA HIS A 200 5.91 6.02 6.67
C HIS A 200 4.71 6.54 7.45
N HIS A 201 3.67 5.71 7.64
CA HIS A 201 2.48 6.13 8.38
C HIS A 201 2.74 6.31 9.87
N VAL A 202 3.53 5.44 10.50
CA VAL A 202 3.90 5.61 11.91
C VAL A 202 4.65 6.92 12.12
N GLU A 203 5.57 7.28 11.21
CA GLU A 203 6.29 8.56 11.25
C GLU A 203 5.35 9.76 11.03
N GLU A 204 4.48 9.70 10.02
CA GLU A 204 3.49 10.74 9.73
C GLU A 204 2.53 10.98 10.92
N THR A 205 2.00 9.91 11.50
CA THR A 205 1.09 9.97 12.65
C THR A 205 1.82 10.50 13.89
N LEU A 206 3.07 10.10 14.13
CA LEU A 206 3.89 10.65 15.22
C LEU A 206 4.09 12.16 15.08
N GLU A 207 4.46 12.64 13.88
CA GLU A 207 4.64 14.07 13.63
C GLU A 207 3.35 14.85 13.89
N HIS A 208 2.21 14.35 13.38
CA HIS A 208 0.92 14.98 13.59
C HIS A 208 0.45 14.93 15.04
N ALA A 209 0.69 13.84 15.76
CA ALA A 209 0.36 13.72 17.18
C ALA A 209 1.15 14.74 18.03
N GLN A 210 2.45 14.89 17.76
CA GLN A 210 3.27 15.89 18.45
C GLN A 210 2.81 17.32 18.16
N LYS A 211 2.43 17.61 16.91
CA LYS A 211 1.86 18.90 16.53
C LYS A 211 0.53 19.17 17.24
N LEU A 212 -0.37 18.19 17.23
CA LEU A 212 -1.68 18.27 17.89
C LEU A 212 -1.51 18.53 19.40
N SER A 213 -0.62 17.79 20.06
CA SER A 213 -0.33 17.96 21.49
C SER A 213 0.09 19.39 21.82
N ARG A 214 1.02 19.98 21.04
CA ARG A 214 1.44 21.38 21.21
C ARG A 214 0.30 22.37 21.01
N GLU A 215 -0.54 22.16 20.00
CA GLU A 215 -1.67 23.04 19.69
C GLU A 215 -2.76 22.97 20.77
N VAL A 216 -3.06 21.78 21.29
CA VAL A 216 -4.01 21.57 22.40
C VAL A 216 -3.50 22.25 23.66
N THR A 217 -2.27 21.96 24.10
CA THR A 217 -1.70 22.59 25.31
C THR A 217 -1.64 24.11 25.20
N SER A 218 -1.26 24.65 24.04
CA SER A 218 -1.24 26.10 23.82
C SER A 218 -2.65 26.71 23.88
N THR A 219 -3.66 26.00 23.37
CA THR A 219 -5.05 26.48 23.36
C THR A 219 -5.66 26.43 24.75
N GLU A 220 -5.47 25.30 25.47
CA GLU A 220 -5.93 25.14 26.85
C GLU A 220 -5.30 26.16 27.80
N LYS A 221 -3.99 26.42 27.65
CA LYS A 221 -3.31 27.46 28.44
C LYS A 221 -3.93 28.84 28.21
N ARG A 222 -4.12 29.25 26.94
CA ARG A 222 -4.75 30.53 26.61
C ARG A 222 -6.14 30.66 27.21
N ILE A 223 -6.94 29.58 27.17
CA ILE A 223 -8.28 29.55 27.75
C ILE A 223 -8.21 29.68 29.28
N THR A 224 -7.30 28.95 29.91
CA THR A 224 -7.11 28.97 31.38
C THR A 224 -6.64 30.34 31.87
N ASP A 225 -5.77 31.00 31.10
CA ASP A 225 -5.26 32.34 31.39
C ASP A 225 -6.29 33.46 31.11
N GLY A 226 -7.47 33.11 30.58
CA GLY A 226 -8.56 34.07 30.28
C GLY A 226 -8.38 34.85 28.97
N ASP A 227 -7.37 34.53 28.16
CA ASP A 227 -7.11 35.13 26.84
C ASP A 227 -7.93 34.41 25.74
N ILE A 228 -9.26 34.41 25.94
CA ILE A 228 -10.21 33.70 25.10
C ILE A 228 -10.66 34.57 23.93
N LYS A 229 -10.46 34.07 22.72
CA LYS A 229 -11.00 34.66 21.49
C LYS A 229 -12.43 34.14 21.27
N LEU A 230 -13.40 34.93 21.71
CA LEU A 230 -14.83 34.64 21.58
C LEU A 230 -15.43 35.10 20.24
N GLU A 231 -14.76 36.00 19.51
CA GLU A 231 -15.20 36.43 18.18
C GLU A 231 -15.38 35.22 17.26
N ASP A 232 -16.54 35.12 16.61
CA ASP A 232 -16.96 34.00 15.75
C ASP A 232 -16.83 32.59 16.37
N ASN A 233 -16.93 32.45 17.70
CA ASN A 233 -16.67 31.21 18.43
C ASN A 233 -15.25 30.66 18.16
N GLY A 234 -14.26 31.55 18.00
CA GLY A 234 -12.91 31.23 17.54
C GLY A 234 -12.24 30.05 18.25
N ASP A 235 -12.04 30.14 19.56
CA ASP A 235 -11.37 29.08 20.32
C ASP A 235 -12.23 27.79 20.44
N TYR A 236 -13.56 27.89 20.45
CA TYR A 236 -14.45 26.72 20.42
C TYR A 236 -14.37 25.96 19.08
N LYS A 237 -14.33 26.68 17.96
CA LYS A 237 -14.12 26.09 16.63
C LYS A 237 -12.74 25.45 16.52
N LEU A 238 -11.73 26.07 17.11
CA LEU A 238 -10.37 25.54 17.18
C LEU A 238 -10.34 24.23 17.98
N LEU A 239 -10.89 24.22 19.20
CA LEU A 239 -10.97 22.99 20.02
C LEU A 239 -11.70 21.86 19.30
N ASN A 240 -12.83 22.15 18.64
CA ASN A 240 -13.55 21.13 17.88
C ASN A 240 -12.71 20.60 16.71
N ARG A 241 -11.94 21.46 16.02
CA ARG A 241 -11.01 21.03 14.97
C ARG A 241 -9.90 20.14 15.51
N LEU A 242 -9.31 20.50 16.65
CA LEU A 242 -8.27 19.71 17.31
C LEU A 242 -8.82 18.34 17.75
N ASN A 243 -10.06 18.29 18.27
CA ASN A 243 -10.72 17.03 18.63
C ASN A 243 -11.00 16.13 17.40
N LEU A 244 -11.42 16.72 16.27
CA LEU A 244 -11.58 15.96 15.03
C LEU A 244 -10.25 15.39 14.53
N GLU A 245 -9.16 16.14 14.63
CA GLU A 245 -7.83 15.65 14.28
C GLU A 245 -7.37 14.54 15.24
N HIS A 246 -7.65 14.67 16.53
CA HIS A 246 -7.39 13.63 17.53
C HIS A 246 -8.04 12.29 17.14
N ILE A 247 -9.34 12.31 16.82
CA ILE A 247 -10.08 11.10 16.40
C ILE A 247 -9.49 10.49 15.11
N ARG A 248 -9.01 11.32 14.17
CA ARG A 248 -8.38 10.84 12.94
C ARG A 248 -7.05 10.15 13.22
N LEU A 249 -6.21 10.75 14.05
CA LEU A 249 -4.92 10.16 14.43
C LEU A 249 -5.09 8.87 15.22
N GLN A 250 -6.10 8.79 16.08
CA GLN A 250 -6.43 7.54 16.77
C GLN A 250 -6.79 6.44 15.76
N LYS A 251 -7.66 6.71 14.78
CA LYS A 251 -8.01 5.75 13.72
C LYS A 251 -6.81 5.33 12.88
N ARG A 252 -5.90 6.26 12.56
CA ARG A 252 -4.65 5.94 11.84
C ARG A 252 -3.77 5.02 12.67
N SER A 253 -3.60 5.32 13.95
CA SER A 253 -2.80 4.47 14.80
C SER A 253 -3.43 3.08 15.00
N ASP A 254 -4.75 2.97 15.13
CA ASP A 254 -5.43 1.67 15.16
C ASP A 254 -5.18 0.88 13.86
N PHE A 255 -5.23 1.55 12.71
CA PHE A 255 -4.88 0.95 11.42
C PHE A 255 -3.41 0.50 11.35
N GLU A 256 -2.46 1.30 11.86
CA GLU A 256 -1.03 0.95 11.88
C GLU A 256 -0.78 -0.31 12.72
N LEU A 257 -1.45 -0.43 13.87
CA LEU A 257 -1.36 -1.64 14.70
C LEU A 257 -1.97 -2.85 13.98
N GLU A 258 -3.14 -2.69 13.38
CA GLU A 258 -3.77 -3.74 12.56
C GLU A 258 -2.85 -4.18 11.40
N LEU A 259 -2.22 -3.20 10.73
CA LEU A 259 -1.27 -3.42 9.64
C LEU A 259 -0.04 -4.19 10.12
N ALA A 260 0.57 -3.80 11.24
CA ALA A 260 1.72 -4.48 11.83
C ALA A 260 1.38 -5.93 12.22
N GLU A 261 0.21 -6.15 12.84
CA GLU A 261 -0.26 -7.48 13.21
C GLU A 261 -0.48 -8.38 11.99
N ASN A 262 -1.16 -7.87 10.95
CA ASN A 262 -1.41 -8.65 9.75
C ASN A 262 -0.15 -8.85 8.91
N LEU A 263 0.78 -7.91 8.91
CA LEU A 263 2.09 -8.09 8.27
C LEU A 263 2.92 -9.17 8.99
N THR A 264 2.85 -9.22 10.32
CA THR A 264 3.45 -10.31 11.10
C THR A 264 2.84 -11.65 10.70
N LYS A 265 1.50 -11.75 10.64
CA LYS A 265 0.80 -12.96 10.17
C LYS A 265 1.19 -13.33 8.74
N TYR A 266 1.34 -12.36 7.84
CA TYR A 266 1.80 -12.60 6.48
C TYR A 266 3.20 -13.23 6.45
N ILE A 267 4.14 -12.70 7.24
CA ILE A 267 5.51 -13.22 7.33
C ILE A 267 5.53 -14.64 7.94
N ASP A 268 4.70 -14.89 8.95
CA ASP A 268 4.51 -16.23 9.54
C ASP A 268 3.97 -17.23 8.52
N GLU A 269 2.91 -16.86 7.81
CA GLU A 269 2.30 -17.70 6.78
C GLU A 269 3.24 -17.92 5.59
N TYR A 270 3.98 -16.89 5.18
CA TYR A 270 5.04 -16.99 4.18
C TYR A 270 6.09 -18.02 4.63
N HIS A 271 6.62 -17.90 5.84
CA HIS A 271 7.57 -18.87 6.35
C HIS A 271 6.97 -20.29 6.40
N ARG A 272 5.72 -20.43 6.86
CA ARG A 272 5.02 -21.71 6.99
C ARG A 272 4.81 -22.42 5.66
N ILE A 273 4.33 -21.71 4.63
CA ILE A 273 4.04 -22.29 3.30
C ILE A 273 5.34 -22.83 2.67
N TRP A 274 6.43 -22.10 2.81
CA TRP A 274 7.70 -22.46 2.19
C TRP A 274 8.72 -23.08 3.16
N ALA A 275 8.29 -23.52 4.35
CA ALA A 275 9.17 -24.04 5.42
C ALA A 275 10.16 -25.11 4.92
N ALA A 276 9.69 -26.03 4.07
CA ALA A 276 10.52 -27.11 3.51
C ALA A 276 11.67 -26.62 2.60
N LEU A 277 11.60 -25.37 2.12
CA LEU A 277 12.61 -24.77 1.24
C LEU A 277 13.66 -23.98 2.04
N TRP A 278 13.42 -23.71 3.33
CA TRP A 278 14.35 -22.99 4.20
C TRP A 278 15.39 -23.97 4.79
N GLU A 279 16.53 -24.13 4.12
CA GLU A 279 17.65 -24.93 4.65
C GLU A 279 18.52 -24.06 5.57
N GLY A 280 18.10 -23.89 6.83
CA GLY A 280 18.93 -23.33 7.91
C GLY A 280 19.16 -21.81 7.90
N GLY A 281 18.50 -21.04 7.04
CA GLY A 281 18.70 -19.60 6.91
C GLY A 281 17.41 -18.77 7.02
N THR A 282 16.79 -18.69 8.20
CA THR A 282 15.54 -17.95 8.44
C THR A 282 15.73 -16.54 9.00
N SER A 283 16.96 -16.01 9.00
CA SER A 283 17.26 -14.70 9.62
C SER A 283 16.40 -13.56 9.07
N TYR A 284 16.08 -13.58 7.77
CA TYR A 284 15.16 -12.61 7.16
C TYR A 284 13.79 -12.55 7.85
N ILE A 285 13.26 -13.71 8.23
CA ILE A 285 11.94 -13.82 8.87
C ILE A 285 11.99 -13.15 10.24
N GLU A 286 13.01 -13.47 11.03
CA GLU A 286 13.20 -12.89 12.38
C GLU A 286 13.52 -11.39 12.31
N ASP A 287 14.43 -10.97 11.43
CA ASP A 287 14.78 -9.57 11.23
C ASP A 287 13.55 -8.73 10.83
N MET A 288 12.72 -9.25 9.92
CA MET A 288 11.50 -8.57 9.49
C MET A 288 10.48 -8.48 10.63
N LYS A 289 10.31 -9.55 11.41
CA LYS A 289 9.42 -9.55 12.59
C LYS A 289 9.87 -8.54 13.65
N GLU A 290 11.16 -8.50 13.98
CA GLU A 290 11.70 -7.55 14.94
C GLU A 290 11.45 -6.10 14.49
N ARG A 291 11.68 -5.82 13.20
CA ARG A 291 11.40 -4.51 12.61
C ARG A 291 9.92 -4.14 12.68
N ILE A 292 9.02 -5.08 12.39
CA ILE A 292 7.57 -4.86 12.48
C ILE A 292 7.17 -4.60 13.93
N GLU A 293 7.70 -5.39 14.88
CA GLU A 293 7.43 -5.21 16.30
C GLU A 293 7.91 -3.85 16.81
N GLN A 294 9.06 -3.37 16.33
CA GLN A 294 9.55 -2.03 16.64
C GLN A 294 8.54 -0.95 16.20
N GLN A 295 8.01 -1.03 14.98
CA GLN A 295 6.99 -0.09 14.50
C GLN A 295 5.69 -0.18 15.30
N MET A 296 5.28 -1.39 15.68
CA MET A 296 4.13 -1.60 16.56
C MET A 296 4.32 -0.95 17.93
N ARG A 297 5.54 -1.01 18.50
CA ARG A 297 5.87 -0.31 19.76
C ARG A 297 5.80 1.20 19.61
N TYR A 298 6.31 1.76 18.50
CA TYR A 298 6.20 3.19 18.23
C TYR A 298 4.75 3.64 18.06
N SER A 299 3.94 2.93 17.29
CA SER A 299 2.52 3.28 17.14
C SER A 299 1.77 3.21 18.49
N ARG A 300 2.02 2.20 19.33
CA ARG A 300 1.48 2.15 20.71
C ARG A 300 1.93 3.30 21.58
N GLN A 301 3.16 3.79 21.40
CA GLN A 301 3.64 4.96 22.12
C GLN A 301 2.88 6.21 21.66
N VAL A 302 2.68 6.39 20.36
CA VAL A 302 1.86 7.47 19.81
C VAL A 302 0.44 7.44 20.39
N GLN A 303 -0.21 6.28 20.50
CA GLN A 303 -1.53 6.18 21.13
C GLN A 303 -1.56 6.64 22.58
N ARG A 304 -0.49 6.38 23.34
CA ARG A 304 -0.39 6.80 24.75
C ARG A 304 -0.12 8.29 24.88
N ASP A 305 0.61 8.86 23.93
CA ASP A 305 0.98 10.28 23.91
C ASP A 305 -0.15 11.16 23.32
N LEU A 306 -1.10 10.56 22.60
CA LEU A 306 -2.34 11.23 22.23
C LEU A 306 -3.13 11.54 23.52
N PRO A 307 -3.46 12.82 23.78
CA PRO A 307 -4.09 13.20 25.03
C PRO A 307 -5.44 12.50 25.17
N ASN A 308 -5.65 11.79 26.28
CA ASN A 308 -6.98 11.31 26.65
C ASN A 308 -7.88 12.54 26.82
N THR A 309 -8.66 12.86 25.80
CA THR A 309 -9.71 13.86 25.89
C THR A 309 -10.80 13.29 26.80
N SER A 310 -10.74 13.67 28.07
CA SER A 310 -11.78 13.40 29.09
C SER A 310 -12.97 14.31 28.92
#